data_AF-A0A661QAR0-F1
#
_entry.id   AF-A0A661QAR0-F1
#
_cell.length_a   1.000
_cell.length_b   1.000
_cell.length_c   1.000
_cell.angle_alpha   90.00
_cell.angle_beta   90.00
_cell.angle_gamma   90.00
#
_symmetry.space_group_name_H-M   'P 1'
#
loop_
_entity.id
_entity.type
_entity.pdbx_description
1 polymer ?
#
loop_
_entity_poly.entity_id
_entity_poly.type
_entity_poly.pdbx_seq_one_letter_code
_entity_poly.pdbx_strand_id
1 'polypeptide(L)'
;MNQAHHAELDPVDCPLSGTNLIEASAGTGKTYTIASLVLRLLLEKRLSIGQILVVTFTEAATEELKERIRARLKKALDFCTGKDEGDPFIRALSQR
;
A
#
# COMPACT_ATOMS: atom_id res chain seq x y z
N MET A 1 -19.62 17.45 19.51
CA MET A 1 -18.15 17.34 19.33
C MET A 1 -17.84 15.88 19.14
N ASN A 2 -17.66 15.43 17.89
CA ASN A 2 -17.38 14.02 17.62
C ASN A 2 -15.86 13.84 17.68
N GLN A 3 -15.37 13.31 18.80
CA GLN A 3 -13.97 12.97 18.98
C GLN A 3 -13.69 11.75 18.10
N ALA A 4 -13.13 11.97 16.90
CA ALA A 4 -12.63 10.88 16.09
C ALA A 4 -11.42 10.30 16.83
N HIS A 5 -11.57 9.10 17.40
CA HIS A 5 -10.43 8.32 17.84
C HIS A 5 -9.58 7.99 16.60
N HIS A 6 -8.42 8.63 16.48
CA HIS A 6 -7.44 8.34 15.44
C HIS A 6 -6.79 6.99 15.78
N ALA A 7 -7.39 5.90 15.30
CA ALA A 7 -6.73 4.59 15.31
C ALA A 7 -5.53 4.64 14.36
N GLU A 8 -4.40 4.12 14.80
CA GLU A 8 -3.22 3.93 13.95
C GLU A 8 -3.62 3.06 12.75
N LEU A 9 -3.37 3.55 11.54
CA LEU A 9 -3.83 2.88 10.33
C LEU A 9 -3.08 1.57 10.13
N ASP A 10 -3.79 0.44 10.15
CA ASP A 10 -3.27 -0.83 9.68
C ASP A 10 -3.43 -0.94 8.14
N PRO A 11 -2.34 -0.96 7.36
CA PRO A 11 -2.41 -1.11 5.92
C PRO A 11 -3.03 -2.45 5.47
N VAL A 12 -3.04 -3.48 6.32
CA VAL A 12 -3.63 -4.80 6.02
C VAL A 12 -5.15 -4.73 6.14
N ASP A 13 -5.68 -4.08 7.17
CA ASP A 13 -7.11 -4.15 7.50
C ASP A 13 -7.92 -2.92 7.09
N CYS A 14 -7.28 -1.82 6.66
CA CYS A 14 -8.05 -0.64 6.26
C CYS A 14 -8.99 -0.92 5.06
N PRO A 15 -10.19 -0.29 5.02
CA PRO A 15 -11.14 -0.47 3.94
C PRO A 15 -10.57 -0.02 2.58
N LEU A 16 -10.82 -0.79 1.52
CA LEU A 16 -10.43 -0.43 0.14
C LEU A 16 -11.54 0.27 -0.65
N SER A 17 -12.55 0.81 0.04
CA SER A 17 -13.71 1.47 -0.56
C SER A 17 -14.11 2.69 0.24
N GLY A 18 -14.76 3.64 -0.42
CA GLY A 18 -15.11 4.92 0.19
C GLY A 18 -13.88 5.83 0.34
N THR A 19 -13.96 6.76 1.30
CA THR A 19 -12.89 7.73 1.57
C THR A 19 -12.19 7.34 2.86
N ASN A 20 -10.88 7.12 2.78
CA ASN A 20 -10.01 6.91 3.93
C ASN A 20 -9.05 8.10 4.07
N LEU A 21 -8.92 8.63 5.28
CA LEU A 21 -7.91 9.63 5.61
C LEU A 21 -6.75 8.95 6.31
N ILE A 22 -5.55 9.08 5.75
CA ILE A 22 -4.33 8.53 6.32
C ILE A 22 -3.49 9.70 6.82
N GLU A 23 -3.52 9.91 8.13
CA GLU A 23 -2.61 10.84 8.78
C GLU A 23 -1.30 10.14 9.09
N ALA A 24 -0.20 10.77 8.74
CA ALA A 24 1.12 10.24 8.99
C ALA A 24 2.09 11.41 9.10
N SER A 25 3.07 11.31 9.99
CA SER A 25 4.13 12.30 10.16
C SER A 25 5.29 12.00 9.22
N ALA A 26 6.32 12.86 9.21
CA ALA A 26 7.56 12.53 8.51
C ALA A 26 8.14 11.22 9.09
N GLY A 27 8.58 10.31 8.21
CA GLY A 27 9.18 9.04 8.61
C GLY A 27 8.22 7.91 9.04
N THR A 28 6.91 8.12 9.11
CA THR A 28 5.95 7.10 9.59
C THR A 28 5.39 6.21 8.48
N GLY A 29 6.16 5.93 7.43
CA GLY A 29 5.80 4.92 6.43
C GLY A 29 4.66 5.28 5.46
N LYS A 30 4.41 6.56 5.16
CA LYS A 30 3.40 6.99 4.15
C LYS A 30 3.57 6.27 2.81
N THR A 31 4.78 6.32 2.27
CA THR A 31 5.11 5.71 0.98
C THR A 31 4.95 4.20 1.03
N TYR A 32 5.32 3.57 2.15
CA TYR A 32 5.11 2.13 2.37
C TYR A 32 3.62 1.78 2.37
N THR A 33 2.80 2.59 3.06
CA THR A 33 1.35 2.42 3.13
C THR A 33 0.74 2.52 1.73
N ILE A 34 1.04 3.58 0.98
CA ILE A 34 0.51 3.76 -0.39
C ILE A 34 0.87 2.57 -1.28
N ALA A 35 2.14 2.14 -1.30
CA ALA A 35 2.56 0.99 -2.11
C ALA A 35 1.85 -0.31 -1.70
N SER A 36 1.61 -0.49 -0.40
CA SER A 36 0.89 -1.64 0.15
C SER A 36 -0.60 -1.63 -0.22
N LEU A 37 -1.24 -0.45 -0.23
CA LEU A 37 -2.63 -0.29 -0.69
C LEU A 37 -2.77 -0.56 -2.19
N VAL A 38 -1.82 -0.09 -3.01
CA VAL A 38 -1.81 -0.42 -4.44
C VAL A 38 -1.76 -1.94 -4.64
N LEU A 39 -0.88 -2.65 -3.94
CA LEU A 39 -0.81 -4.11 -4.01
C LEU A 39 -2.15 -4.77 -3.61
N ARG A 40 -2.79 -4.31 -2.52
CA ARG A 40 -4.11 -4.82 -2.10
C ARG A 40 -5.20 -4.53 -3.12
N LEU A 41 -5.22 -3.36 -3.75
CA LEU A 41 -6.20 -3.03 -4.80
C LEU A 41 -6.04 -3.95 -6.02
N LEU A 42 -4.81 -4.26 -6.42
CA LEU A 42 -4.56 -5.22 -7.51
C LEU A 42 -5.01 -6.63 -7.14
N LEU A 43 -4.72 -7.09 -5.91
CA LEU A 43 -4.99 -8.47 -5.50
C LEU A 43 -6.44 -8.67 -5.03
N GLU A 44 -6.93 -7.89 -4.08
CA GLU A 44 -8.25 -8.06 -3.46
C GLU A 44 -9.38 -7.52 -4.34
N LYS A 45 -9.15 -6.40 -5.04
CA LYS A 45 -10.17 -5.78 -5.91
C LYS A 45 -10.01 -6.13 -7.39
N ARG A 46 -8.97 -6.90 -7.76
CA ARG A 46 -8.68 -7.31 -9.14
C ARG A 46 -8.62 -6.14 -10.13
N LEU A 47 -8.23 -4.95 -9.66
CA LEU A 47 -8.05 -3.79 -10.52
C LEU A 47 -6.78 -3.96 -11.36
N SER A 48 -6.81 -3.47 -12.59
CA SER A 48 -5.58 -3.26 -13.37
C SER A 48 -4.85 -2.01 -12.87
N ILE A 49 -3.54 -1.92 -13.09
CA ILE A 49 -2.75 -0.76 -12.65
C ILE A 49 -3.24 0.55 -13.28
N GLY A 50 -3.78 0.50 -14.50
CA GLY A 50 -4.35 1.67 -15.19
C GLY A 50 -5.65 2.20 -14.58
N GLN A 51 -6.28 1.45 -13.66
CA GLN A 51 -7.46 1.87 -12.91
C GLN A 51 -7.12 2.49 -11.55
N ILE A 52 -5.83 2.60 -11.21
CA ILE A 52 -5.36 3.15 -9.93
C ILE A 52 -4.61 4.45 -10.20
N LEU A 53 -5.17 5.56 -9.72
CA LEU A 53 -4.52 6.88 -9.79
C LEU A 53 -3.84 7.20 -8.46
N VAL A 54 -2.54 7.44 -8.50
CA VAL A 54 -1.76 7.92 -7.35
C VAL A 54 -1.11 9.24 -7.75
N VAL A 55 -1.31 10.29 -6.94
CA VAL A 55 -0.83 11.64 -7.20
C VAL A 55 0.02 12.14 -6.04
N THR A 56 1.04 12.94 -6.36
CA THR A 56 1.94 13.58 -5.38
C THR A 56 2.41 14.93 -5.92
N PHE A 57 3.09 15.72 -5.09
CA PHE A 57 3.34 17.13 -5.37
C PHE A 57 4.42 17.39 -6.41
N THR A 58 5.42 16.51 -6.52
CA THR A 58 6.58 16.73 -7.41
C THR A 58 6.82 15.54 -8.33
N GLU A 59 7.45 15.81 -9.48
CA GLU A 59 7.87 14.77 -10.43
C GLU A 59 8.86 13.79 -9.77
N ALA A 60 9.82 14.31 -8.98
CA ALA A 60 10.75 13.47 -8.23
C ALA A 60 10.04 12.52 -7.25
N ALA A 61 9.03 13.01 -6.52
CA ALA A 61 8.23 12.16 -5.63
C ALA A 61 7.38 11.14 -6.42
N THR A 62 6.96 11.48 -7.64
CA THR A 62 6.23 10.57 -8.52
C THR A 62 7.11 9.40 -8.94
N GLU A 63 8.34 9.67 -9.40
CA GLU A 63 9.28 8.61 -9.78
C GLU A 63 9.69 7.76 -8.58
N GLU A 64 9.95 8.36 -7.41
CA GLU A 64 10.22 7.59 -6.19
C GLU A 64 9.03 6.66 -5.86
N LEU A 65 7.80 7.19 -5.86
CA LEU A 65 6.62 6.40 -5.51
C LEU A 65 6.39 5.25 -6.48
N LYS A 66 6.62 5.47 -7.77
CA LYS A 66 6.55 4.47 -8.83
C LYS A 66 7.59 3.36 -8.66
N GLU A 67 8.82 3.71 -8.30
CA GLU A 67 9.86 2.73 -7.94
C GLU A 67 9.46 1.90 -6.72
N ARG A 68 8.93 2.55 -5.67
CA ARG A 68 8.48 1.89 -4.44
C ARG A 68 7.33 0.93 -4.70
N ILE A 69 6.35 1.32 -5.51
CA ILE A 69 5.25 0.44 -5.93
C ILE A 69 5.83 -0.77 -6.68
N ARG A 70 6.70 -0.56 -7.68
CA ARG A 70 7.30 -1.66 -8.44
C ARG A 70 8.09 -2.62 -7.55
N ALA A 71 8.90 -2.10 -6.64
CA ALA A 71 9.64 -2.90 -5.67
C ALA A 71 8.69 -3.73 -4.79
N ARG A 72 7.58 -3.14 -4.35
CA ARG A 72 6.54 -3.84 -3.56
C ARG A 72 5.91 -4.99 -4.33
N LEU A 73 5.56 -4.78 -5.60
CA LEU A 73 5.00 -5.81 -6.48
C LEU A 73 6.02 -6.92 -6.74
N LYS A 74 7.28 -6.56 -7.02
CA LYS A 74 8.37 -7.52 -7.22
C LYS A 74 8.58 -8.38 -5.99
N LYS A 75 8.60 -7.80 -4.79
CA LYS A 75 8.73 -8.54 -3.54
C LYS A 75 7.58 -9.52 -3.31
N ALA A 76 6.34 -9.10 -3.59
CA ALA A 76 5.19 -9.99 -3.52
C ALA A 76 5.28 -11.15 -4.54
N LEU A 77 5.73 -10.87 -5.76
CA LEU A 77 5.97 -11.90 -6.77
C LEU A 77 7.09 -12.88 -6.37
N ASP A 78 8.18 -12.36 -5.80
CA ASP A 78 9.29 -13.18 -5.32
C ASP A 78 8.85 -14.10 -4.19
N PHE A 79 8.03 -13.60 -3.26
CA PHE A 79 7.39 -14.43 -2.25
C PHE A 79 6.53 -15.54 -2.85
N CYS A 80 5.64 -15.22 -3.78
CA CYS A 80 4.80 -16.21 -4.45
C CYS A 80 5.59 -17.25 -5.26
N THR A 81 6.79 -16.91 -5.70
CA THR A 81 7.68 -17.81 -6.47
C THR A 81 8.75 -18.49 -5.61
N GLY A 82 8.70 -18.31 -4.28
CA GLY A 82 9.64 -18.93 -3.33
C GLY A 82 11.06 -18.34 -3.34
N LYS A 83 11.25 -17.15 -3.93
CA LYS A 83 12.54 -16.45 -4.01
C LYS A 83 12.80 -15.48 -2.86
N ASP A 84 11.77 -15.14 -2.09
CA ASP A 84 11.82 -14.25 -0.93
C ASP A 84 10.87 -14.80 0.14
N GLU A 85 11.17 -14.61 1.43
CA GLU A 85 10.28 -15.09 2.50
C GLU A 85 9.09 -14.15 2.78
N GLY A 86 9.02 -12.99 2.12
CA GLY A 86 8.02 -11.96 2.33
C GLY A 86 8.23 -11.18 3.63
N ASP A 87 7.77 -9.92 3.66
CA ASP A 87 7.62 -9.18 4.92
C ASP A 87 6.32 -9.53 5.65
N PRO A 88 6.15 -9.12 6.92
CA PRO A 88 4.94 -9.43 7.69
C PRO A 88 3.64 -9.06 6.97
N PHE A 89 3.62 -7.96 6.22
CA PHE A 89 2.46 -7.58 5.43
C PHE A 89 2.19 -8.55 4.27
N ILE A 90 3.21 -8.95 3.50
CA ILE A 90 3.01 -9.92 2.40
C ILE A 90 2.51 -11.25 2.95
N ARG A 91 3.10 -11.71 4.06
CA ARG A 91 2.69 -12.95 4.73
C ARG A 91 1.23 -12.85 5.18
N ALA A 92 0.85 -11.76 5.85
CA ALA A 92 -0.54 -11.53 6.24
C ALA A 92 -1.50 -11.47 5.03
N LEU A 93 -1.11 -10.81 3.95
CA LEU A 93 -1.92 -10.71 2.74
C LEU A 93 -2.09 -12.06 2.03
N SER A 94 -1.09 -12.94 2.09
CA SER A 94 -1.16 -14.28 1.48
C SER A 94 -2.10 -15.25 2.19
N GLN A 95 -2.52 -14.92 3.41
CA GLN A 95 -3.47 -15.72 4.20
C GLN A 95 -4.94 -15.32 3.97
N ARG A 96 -5.19 -14.41 3.00
CA ARG A 96 -6.53 -13.95 2.59
C ARG A 96 -6.97 -14.61 1.28
#